data_AF-A0A660RDD9-F1
#
_entry.id   AF-A0A660RDD9-F1
#
_cell.length_a   1.000
_cell.length_b   1.000
_cell.length_c   1.000
_cell.angle_alpha   90.00
_cell.angle_beta   90.00
_cell.angle_gamma   90.00
#
_symmetry.space_group_name_H-M   'P 1'
#
loop_
_entity.id
_entity.type
_entity.pdbx_description
1 polymer ?
#
loop_
_entity_poly.entity_id
_entity_poly.type
_entity_poly.pdbx_seq_one_letter_code
_entity_poly.pdbx_strand_id
1 'polypeptide(L)'
;MITLLFPILSFSVILNIGWRSIDDEYLEVKDGVLYIQSVAFARAIGADVDWDSAHKCVILEYGKTEIKIFTRSGRVWRNNEIFTLRNMPFIENGRSYIPLREIAEIMGFNLRYDERSKKIEVELGLSKILNVNILT
;
A
#
# COMPACT_ATOMS: atom_id res chain seq x y z
N MET A 1 32.68 -25.40 -7.28
CA MET A 1 31.91 -24.18 -7.62
C MET A 1 31.40 -23.62 -6.30
N ILE A 2 31.99 -22.53 -5.81
CA ILE A 2 31.78 -22.05 -4.43
C ILE A 2 30.49 -21.24 -4.38
N THR A 3 29.50 -21.74 -3.66
CA THR A 3 28.27 -21.01 -3.33
C THR A 3 28.64 -19.90 -2.33
N LEU A 4 28.68 -18.65 -2.81
CA LEU A 4 28.78 -17.49 -1.92
C LEU A 4 27.44 -17.31 -1.20
N LEU A 5 27.38 -17.81 0.03
CA LEU A 5 26.39 -17.41 1.02
C LEU A 5 26.67 -15.94 1.38
N PHE A 6 26.02 -15.02 0.69
CA PHE A 6 25.81 -13.69 1.24
C PHE A 6 24.72 -13.82 2.31
N PRO A 7 25.00 -13.50 3.59
CA PRO A 7 23.91 -13.24 4.51
C PRO A 7 23.30 -11.92 4.04
N ILE A 8 22.22 -11.99 3.27
CA ILE A 8 21.38 -10.83 3.04
C ILE A 8 20.92 -10.46 4.45
N LEU A 9 21.39 -9.32 4.96
CA LEU A 9 20.75 -8.65 6.08
C LEU A 9 19.29 -8.47 5.66
N SER A 10 18.44 -9.42 6.09
CA SER A 10 17.01 -9.35 5.90
C SER A 10 16.56 -8.24 6.85
N PHE A 11 16.49 -7.02 6.31
CA PHE A 11 15.75 -5.95 6.97
C PHE A 11 14.28 -6.34 6.88
N SER A 12 13.77 -6.99 7.93
CA SER A 12 12.34 -7.28 8.05
C SER A 12 11.60 -5.97 8.31
N VAL A 13 10.67 -5.60 7.45
CA VAL A 13 9.87 -4.38 7.59
C VAL A 13 8.50 -4.78 8.10
N ILE A 14 8.24 -4.56 9.38
CA ILE A 14 6.91 -4.82 9.93
C ILE A 14 5.99 -3.68 9.50
N LEU A 15 5.09 -3.97 8.57
CA LEU A 15 4.03 -3.06 8.16
C LEU A 15 2.71 -3.47 8.80
N ASN A 16 2.16 -2.57 9.62
CA ASN A 16 0.81 -2.73 10.15
C ASN A 16 -0.16 -1.77 9.45
N ILE A 17 -1.32 -2.29 9.06
CA ILE A 17 -2.41 -1.51 8.48
C ILE A 17 -3.67 -1.82 9.30
N GLY A 18 -4.09 -0.86 10.14
CA GLY A 18 -5.08 -1.13 11.18
C GLY A 18 -4.64 -2.27 12.11
N TRP A 19 -5.49 -3.29 12.27
CA TRP A 19 -5.19 -4.48 13.09
C TRP A 19 -4.42 -5.59 12.35
N ARG A 20 -4.07 -5.40 11.07
CA ARG A 20 -3.39 -6.41 10.25
C ARG A 20 -1.89 -6.13 10.16
N SER A 21 -1.09 -7.18 10.24
CA SER A 21 0.33 -7.16 9.86
C SER A 21 0.48 -7.71 8.43
N ILE A 22 1.39 -7.13 7.67
CA ILE A 22 1.72 -7.54 6.30
C ILE A 22 3.07 -8.23 6.29
N ASP A 23 3.13 -9.39 5.65
CA ASP A 23 4.35 -10.16 5.51
C ASP A 23 5.32 -9.48 4.53
N ASP A 24 6.63 -9.64 4.80
CA ASP A 24 7.71 -9.03 4.02
C ASP A 24 7.68 -9.40 2.52
N GLU A 25 7.09 -10.55 2.15
CA GLU A 25 6.98 -11.00 0.76
C GLU A 25 6.13 -10.10 -0.14
N TYR A 26 5.29 -9.25 0.45
CA TYR A 26 4.44 -8.29 -0.26
C TYR A 26 5.08 -6.90 -0.32
N LEU A 27 6.25 -6.73 0.28
CA LEU A 27 6.93 -5.46 0.46
C LEU A 27 8.23 -5.42 -0.32
N GLU A 28 8.53 -4.26 -0.90
CA GLU A 28 9.81 -4.01 -1.57
C GLU A 28 10.32 -2.63 -1.19
N VAL A 29 11.62 -2.53 -0.91
CA VAL A 29 12.29 -1.23 -0.74
C VAL A 29 13.17 -0.97 -1.95
N LYS A 30 12.84 0.08 -2.72
CA LYS A 30 13.62 0.53 -3.87
C LYS A 30 13.96 2.00 -3.69
N ASP A 31 15.25 2.32 -3.73
CA ASP A 31 15.78 3.68 -3.56
C ASP A 31 15.27 4.41 -2.30
N GLY A 32 15.13 3.66 -1.20
CA GLY A 32 14.64 4.18 0.08
C GLY A 32 13.11 4.37 0.17
N VAL A 33 12.38 3.95 -0.85
CA VAL A 33 10.91 4.00 -0.90
C VAL A 33 10.34 2.62 -0.64
N LEU A 34 9.41 2.52 0.32
CA LEU A 34 8.66 1.31 0.58
C LEU A 34 7.48 1.19 -0.38
N TYR A 35 7.46 0.09 -1.11
CA TYR A 35 6.38 -0.33 -1.98
C TYR A 35 5.65 -1.52 -1.36
N ILE A 36 4.36 -1.62 -1.68
CA ILE A 36 3.51 -2.75 -1.32
C ILE A 36 2.83 -3.28 -2.57
N GLN A 37 2.63 -4.60 -2.65
CA GLN A 37 1.77 -5.19 -3.68
C GLN A 37 0.36 -4.61 -3.55
N SER A 38 -0.21 -4.10 -4.65
CA SER A 38 -1.52 -3.46 -4.64
C SER A 38 -2.64 -4.36 -4.09
N VAL A 39 -2.60 -5.66 -4.39
CA VAL A 39 -3.57 -6.64 -3.88
C VAL A 39 -3.43 -6.82 -2.36
N ALA A 40 -2.20 -6.92 -1.85
CA ALA A 40 -1.96 -7.02 -0.42
C ALA A 40 -2.46 -5.76 0.31
N PHE A 41 -2.15 -4.59 -0.25
CA PHE A 41 -2.64 -3.31 0.27
C PHE A 41 -4.17 -3.23 0.30
N ALA A 42 -4.84 -3.55 -0.81
CA ALA A 42 -6.30 -3.54 -0.90
C ALA A 42 -6.94 -4.47 0.13
N ARG A 43 -6.46 -5.72 0.20
CA ARG A 43 -6.90 -6.69 1.21
C ARG A 43 -6.72 -6.15 2.61
N ALA A 44 -5.57 -5.54 2.91
CA ALA A 44 -5.23 -5.03 4.23
C ALA A 44 -6.19 -3.94 4.70
N ILE A 45 -6.52 -2.99 3.82
CA ILE A 45 -7.45 -1.90 4.12
C ILE A 45 -8.92 -2.31 4.00
N GLY A 46 -9.22 -3.47 3.42
CA GLY A 46 -10.59 -3.92 3.16
C GLY A 46 -11.23 -3.27 1.93
N ALA A 47 -10.41 -2.96 0.91
CA ALA A 47 -10.84 -2.46 -0.39
C ALA A 47 -10.92 -3.60 -1.41
N ASP A 48 -11.78 -3.42 -2.41
CA ASP A 48 -11.74 -4.22 -3.62
C ASP A 48 -10.61 -3.73 -4.54
N VAL A 49 -10.07 -4.63 -5.35
CA VAL A 49 -8.96 -4.36 -6.26
C VAL A 49 -9.15 -5.04 -7.59
N ASP A 50 -8.94 -4.29 -8.66
CA ASP A 50 -8.93 -4.79 -10.03
C ASP A 50 -7.74 -4.23 -10.82
N TRP A 51 -7.43 -4.87 -11.94
CA TRP A 51 -6.42 -4.44 -12.89
C TRP A 51 -7.05 -4.14 -14.26
N ASP A 52 -7.02 -2.87 -14.65
CA ASP A 52 -7.39 -2.46 -15.99
C ASP A 52 -6.20 -2.68 -16.94
N SER A 53 -6.30 -3.74 -17.73
CA SER A 53 -5.25 -4.11 -18.68
C SER A 53 -5.16 -3.17 -19.90
N ALA A 54 -6.24 -2.46 -20.26
CA ALA A 54 -6.25 -1.55 -21.39
C ALA A 54 -5.58 -0.22 -21.03
N HIS A 55 -5.90 0.32 -19.86
CA HIS A 55 -5.36 1.58 -19.37
C HIS A 55 -4.09 1.42 -18.51
N LYS A 56 -3.70 0.17 -18.20
CA LYS A 56 -2.55 -0.17 -17.35
C LYS A 56 -2.62 0.54 -15.99
N CYS A 57 -3.73 0.35 -15.30
CA CYS A 57 -3.92 0.92 -13.97
C CYS A 57 -4.52 -0.08 -12.97
N VAL A 58 -4.11 0.08 -11.72
CA VAL A 58 -4.75 -0.59 -10.58
C VAL A 58 -5.97 0.23 -10.20
N ILE A 59 -7.11 -0.42 -10.03
CA ILE A 59 -8.34 0.18 -9.52
C ILE A 59 -8.53 -0.30 -8.08
N LEU A 60 -8.67 0.62 -7.13
CA LEU A 60 -8.98 0.34 -5.73
C LEU A 60 -10.33 0.98 -5.38
N GLU A 61 -11.22 0.20 -4.77
CA GLU A 61 -12.52 0.68 -4.30
C GLU A 61 -12.62 0.51 -2.78
N TYR A 62 -12.62 1.63 -2.05
CA TYR A 62 -12.70 1.66 -0.59
C TYR A 62 -13.88 2.51 -0.14
N GLY A 63 -14.97 1.85 0.28
CA GLY A 63 -16.22 2.51 0.65
C GLY A 63 -16.83 3.25 -0.54
N LYS A 64 -16.75 4.59 -0.56
CA LYS A 64 -17.21 5.45 -1.67
C LYS A 64 -16.07 6.03 -2.50
N THR A 65 -14.84 5.65 -2.20
CA THR A 65 -13.64 6.18 -2.85
C THR A 65 -13.18 5.21 -3.92
N GLU A 66 -13.17 5.67 -5.17
CA GLU A 66 -12.49 4.98 -6.27
C GLU A 66 -11.10 5.62 -6.46
N ILE A 67 -10.07 4.79 -6.56
CA ILE A 67 -8.72 5.21 -6.90
C ILE A 67 -8.19 4.42 -8.10
N LYS A 68 -7.74 5.14 -9.13
CA LYS A 68 -7.10 4.56 -10.33
C LYS A 68 -5.64 4.98 -10.38
N ILE A 69 -4.72 4.02 -10.25
CA ILE A 69 -3.26 4.23 -10.19
C ILE A 69 -2.65 3.80 -11.53
N PHE A 70 -2.29 4.76 -12.36
CA PHE A 70 -1.78 4.50 -13.71
C PHE A 70 -0.28 4.22 -13.70
N THR A 71 0.12 2.95 -13.84
CA THR A 71 1.51 2.51 -13.61
C THR A 71 2.50 3.09 -14.62
N ARG A 72 2.06 3.41 -15.85
CA ARG A 72 2.92 4.00 -16.88
C ARG A 72 3.18 5.49 -16.72
N SER A 73 2.33 6.22 -16.02
CA SER A 73 2.42 7.68 -15.92
C SER A 73 2.59 8.21 -14.50
N GLY A 74 2.42 7.36 -13.47
CA GLY A 74 2.41 7.79 -12.08
C GLY A 74 1.20 8.67 -11.72
N ARG A 75 0.26 8.90 -12.64
CA ARG A 75 -0.99 9.62 -12.34
C ARG A 75 -1.89 8.76 -11.46
N VAL A 76 -2.57 9.39 -10.52
CA VAL A 76 -3.58 8.78 -9.67
C VAL A 76 -4.86 9.59 -9.79
N TRP A 77 -5.96 8.95 -10.11
CA TRP A 77 -7.28 9.57 -10.02
C TRP A 77 -7.94 9.08 -8.76
N ARG A 78 -8.34 10.00 -7.89
CA ARG A 78 -9.17 9.70 -6.73
C ARG A 78 -10.50 10.40 -6.94
N ASN A 79 -11.54 9.63 -7.27
CA ASN A 79 -12.81 10.19 -7.72
C ASN A 79 -12.56 11.23 -8.86
N ASN A 80 -12.81 12.52 -8.59
CA ASN A 80 -12.66 13.61 -9.56
C ASN A 80 -11.34 14.40 -9.41
N GLU A 81 -10.46 14.00 -8.50
CA GLU A 81 -9.20 14.66 -8.22
C GLU A 81 -8.03 13.90 -8.87
N ILE A 82 -7.06 14.63 -9.42
CA ILE A 82 -5.87 14.06 -10.07
C ILE A 82 -4.63 14.40 -9.26
N PHE A 83 -3.86 13.38 -8.95
CA PHE A 83 -2.57 13.45 -8.27
C PHE A 83 -1.47 12.88 -9.17
N THR A 84 -0.22 13.25 -8.88
CA THR A 84 0.96 12.70 -9.55
C THR A 84 1.89 12.14 -8.49
N LEU A 85 2.26 10.88 -8.64
CA LEU A 85 3.23 10.22 -7.78
C LEU A 85 4.63 10.73 -8.07
N ARG A 86 5.41 10.90 -7.00
CA ARG A 86 6.85 11.17 -7.08
C ARG A 86 7.60 9.87 -7.39
N ASN A 87 7.11 8.74 -6.89
CA ASN A 87 7.70 7.43 -7.12
C ASN A 87 6.80 6.58 -8.02
N MET A 88 7.38 6.03 -9.08
CA MET A 88 6.61 5.30 -10.08
C MET A 88 6.17 3.93 -9.56
N PRO A 89 4.88 3.56 -9.68
CA PRO A 89 4.44 2.19 -9.54
C PRO A 89 5.15 1.31 -10.58
N PHE A 90 5.32 0.04 -10.27
CA PHE A 90 5.94 -0.91 -11.19
C PHE A 90 5.21 -2.25 -11.17
N ILE A 91 5.52 -3.08 -12.16
CA ILE A 91 5.06 -4.46 -12.23
C ILE A 91 6.30 -5.35 -12.19
N GLU A 92 6.33 -6.28 -11.23
CA GLU A 92 7.39 -7.26 -11.09
C GLU A 92 6.77 -8.62 -10.82
N ASN A 93 7.25 -9.67 -11.49
CA ASN A 93 6.75 -11.05 -11.35
C ASN A 93 5.21 -11.17 -11.49
N GLY A 94 4.62 -10.37 -12.41
CA GLY A 94 3.17 -10.35 -12.65
C GLY A 94 2.36 -9.67 -11.54
N ARG A 95 3.00 -8.99 -10.60
CA ARG A 95 2.38 -8.27 -9.49
C ARG A 95 2.63 -6.77 -9.63
N SER A 96 1.61 -5.96 -9.39
CA SER A 96 1.76 -4.49 -9.34
C SER A 96 2.12 -4.04 -7.93
N TYR A 97 3.12 -3.17 -7.85
CA TYR A 97 3.63 -2.55 -6.63
C TYR A 97 3.42 -1.05 -6.68
N ILE A 98 2.96 -0.48 -5.57
CA ILE A 98 2.60 0.92 -5.44
C ILE A 98 3.36 1.56 -4.26
N PRO A 99 3.77 2.83 -4.35
CA PRO A 99 4.47 3.50 -3.26
C PRO A 99 3.52 3.68 -2.07
N LEU A 100 3.77 2.94 -0.98
CA LEU A 100 2.82 2.80 0.12
C LEU A 100 2.41 4.16 0.69
N ARG A 101 3.40 5.02 0.99
CA ARG A 101 3.18 6.32 1.63
C ARG A 101 2.27 7.21 0.80
N GLU A 102 2.59 7.36 -0.49
CA GLU A 102 1.87 8.29 -1.35
C GLU A 102 0.43 7.84 -1.59
N ILE A 103 0.21 6.53 -1.80
CA ILE A 103 -1.15 6.02 -1.96
C ILE A 103 -1.95 6.14 -0.66
N ALA A 104 -1.34 5.82 0.48
CA ALA A 104 -2.00 5.98 1.77
C ALA A 104 -2.35 7.46 2.06
N GLU A 105 -1.46 8.41 1.78
CA GLU A 105 -1.72 9.85 1.90
C GLU A 105 -2.85 10.31 0.97
N ILE A 106 -2.87 9.89 -0.30
CA ILE A 106 -3.96 10.19 -1.26
C ILE A 106 -5.28 9.61 -0.77
N MET A 107 -5.26 8.44 -0.13
CA MET A 107 -6.45 7.83 0.49
C MET A 107 -6.93 8.55 1.75
N GLY A 108 -6.15 9.48 2.29
CA GLY A 108 -6.42 10.18 3.54
C GLY A 108 -6.06 9.35 4.78
N PHE A 109 -5.15 8.40 4.66
CA PHE A 109 -4.61 7.62 5.77
C PHE A 109 -3.37 8.29 6.34
N ASN A 110 -3.14 8.11 7.63
CA ASN A 110 -1.95 8.61 8.30
C ASN A 110 -0.90 7.51 8.36
N LEU A 111 0.37 7.85 8.12
CA LEU A 111 1.49 6.94 8.30
C LEU A 111 2.38 7.38 9.45
N ARG A 112 2.62 6.47 10.38
CA ARG A 112 3.59 6.61 11.47
C ARG A 112 4.76 5.67 11.23
N TYR A 113 5.98 6.19 11.39
CA TYR A 113 7.19 5.37 11.39
C TYR A 113 7.81 5.41 12.79
N ASP A 114 8.06 4.22 13.34
CA ASP A 114 8.79 4.06 14.59
C ASP A 114 10.24 3.64 14.27
N GLU A 115 11.18 4.56 14.48
CA GLU A 115 12.58 4.33 14.14
C GLU A 115 13.26 3.25 14.98
N ARG A 116 12.77 3.03 16.22
CA ARG A 116 13.38 2.11 17.19
C ARG A 116 13.03 0.66 16.84
N SER A 117 11.80 0.44 16.41
CA SER A 117 11.28 -0.87 16.02
C SER A 117 11.30 -1.12 14.50
N LYS A 118 11.70 -0.11 13.71
CA LYS A 118 11.66 -0.14 12.23
C LYS A 118 10.27 -0.50 11.69
N LYS A 119 9.24 -0.07 12.41
CA LYS A 119 7.85 -0.40 12.14
C LYS A 119 7.16 0.75 11.44
N ILE A 120 6.44 0.45 10.36
CA ILE A 120 5.56 1.40 9.70
C ILE A 120 4.12 1.02 10.04
N GLU A 121 3.36 2.00 10.48
CA GLU A 121 1.95 1.84 10.83
C GLU A 121 1.11 2.78 9.97
N VAL A 122 0.14 2.21 9.27
CA VAL A 122 -0.88 2.94 8.51
C VAL A 122 -2.16 2.93 9.32
N GLU A 123 -2.57 4.12 9.73
CA GLU A 123 -3.83 4.35 10.43
C GLU A 123 -4.90 4.72 9.41
N LEU A 124 -5.91 3.86 9.30
CA LEU A 124 -7.07 4.11 8.44
C LEU A 124 -7.88 5.24 9.07
N GLY A 125 -8.04 6.35 8.33
CA GLY A 125 -8.88 7.46 8.76
C GLY A 125 -10.28 6.97 9.11
N LEU A 126 -10.62 6.98 10.39
CA LEU A 126 -11.85 6.41 10.94
C LEU A 126 -13.08 7.07 10.31
N SER A 127 -13.69 6.41 9.32
CA SER A 127 -15.03 6.73 8.82
C SER A 127 -16.06 5.72 9.34
N LYS A 128 -16.10 5.51 10.65
CA LYS A 128 -17.28 5.12 11.47
C LYS A 128 -16.79 4.75 12.87
N ILE A 129 -16.90 5.69 13.80
CA ILE A 129 -17.21 5.29 15.18
C ILE A 129 -18.65 4.77 15.10
N LEU A 130 -18.82 3.45 14.95
CA LEU A 130 -20.07 2.82 15.32
C LEU A 130 -20.12 2.85 16.85
N ASN A 131 -20.83 3.83 17.42
CA ASN A 131 -21.25 3.75 18.81
C ASN A 131 -22.22 2.58 18.93
N VAL A 132 -21.71 1.39 19.23
CA VAL A 132 -22.55 0.26 19.63
C VAL A 132 -22.86 0.46 21.10
N ASN A 133 -24.02 1.05 21.40
CA ASN A 133 -24.59 0.97 22.74
C ASN A 133 -25.04 -0.47 22.95
N ILE A 134 -24.28 -1.23 23.74
CA ILE A 134 -24.78 -2.49 24.29
C ILE A 134 -25.73 -2.08 25.42
N LEU A 135 -27.03 -2.10 25.17
CA LEU A 135 -28.02 -2.06 26.23
C LEU A 135 -27.99 -3.43 26.92
N THR A 136 -27.63 -3.41 28.21
CA THR A 136 -27.68 -4.57 29.11
C THR A 136 -29.12 -4.95 29.44
#